data_AF-A0A7C6ZY49-F1
#
_entry.id   AF-A0A7C6ZY49-F1
#
_cell.length_a   1.000
_cell.length_b   1.000
_cell.length_c   1.000
_cell.angle_alpha   90.00
_cell.angle_beta   90.00
_cell.angle_gamma   90.00
#
_symmetry.space_group_name_H-M   'P 1'
#
loop_
_entity.id
_entity.type
_entity.pdbx_description
1 polymer ?
#
loop_
_entity_poly.entity_id
_entity_poly.type
_entity_poly.pdbx_seq_one_letter_code
_entity_poly.pdbx_strand_id
1 'polypeptide(L)'
;MLPYFMEGVCTANRGYLIYYLKKAGVELINYAKVVSLDDEGVHVIRNVSKGVPDPYVTWQPVLPKNIENPLAPKIGNDEKEITLKADLVVFATGAKPDDSLFYEAQAGRIAPELYNIGDSFAGGRVLEATRAAYALGIKL
;
A
#
# COMPACT_ATOMS: atom_id res chain seq x y z
N MET A 1 -12.25 2.05 -1.25
CA MET A 1 -11.21 2.01 -2.30
C MET A 1 -10.19 3.10 -2.01
N LEU A 2 -8.92 2.95 -2.41
CA LEU A 2 -7.86 3.89 -2.04
C LEU A 2 -7.78 5.09 -3.00
N PRO A 3 -7.66 6.33 -2.49
CA PRO A 3 -7.60 7.54 -3.32
C PRO A 3 -6.27 7.75 -4.03
N TYR A 4 -5.18 7.42 -3.36
CA TYR A 4 -3.84 7.78 -3.80
C TYR A 4 -2.95 6.54 -3.81
N PHE A 5 -2.13 6.43 -4.85
CA PHE A 5 -1.03 5.46 -4.88
C PHE A 5 0.08 5.88 -3.92
N MET A 6 0.73 4.89 -3.30
CA MET A 6 1.92 5.08 -2.46
C MET A 6 1.69 6.05 -1.29
N GLU A 7 0.54 5.94 -0.64
CA GLU A 7 0.23 6.70 0.60
C GLU A 7 1.30 6.42 1.67
N GLY A 8 1.75 7.46 2.38
CA GLY A 8 2.78 7.35 3.43
C GLY A 8 4.22 7.33 2.93
N VAL A 9 4.47 7.34 1.62
CA VAL A 9 5.80 7.52 1.01
C VAL A 9 6.14 9.01 0.95
N CYS A 10 7.44 9.35 1.03
CA CYS A 10 7.92 10.71 0.81
C CYS A 10 7.35 11.30 -0.50
N THR A 11 6.79 12.50 -0.43
CA THR A 11 6.14 13.19 -1.57
C THR A 11 7.04 13.27 -2.80
N ALA A 12 8.33 13.58 -2.60
CA ALA A 12 9.30 13.65 -3.70
C ALA A 12 9.45 12.30 -4.40
N ASN A 13 9.67 11.22 -3.65
CA ASN A 13 9.83 9.87 -4.21
C ASN A 13 8.56 9.40 -4.93
N ARG A 14 7.39 9.62 -4.32
CA ARG A 14 6.10 9.31 -4.93
C ARG A 14 5.92 10.03 -6.26
N GLY A 15 6.23 11.32 -6.30
CA GLY A 15 6.10 12.14 -7.51
C GLY A 15 6.97 11.64 -8.66
N TYR A 16 8.24 11.33 -8.37
CA TYR A 16 9.16 10.78 -9.37
C TYR A 16 8.72 9.40 -9.87
N LEU A 17 8.30 8.49 -8.99
CA LEU A 17 7.85 7.15 -9.38
C LEU A 17 6.63 7.22 -10.31
N ILE A 18 5.61 8.01 -9.95
CA ILE A 18 4.42 8.19 -10.78
C ILE A 18 4.76 8.84 -12.13
N TYR A 19 5.68 9.81 -12.15
CA TYR A 19 6.16 10.40 -13.39
C TYR A 19 6.80 9.36 -14.32
N TYR A 20 7.68 8.51 -13.80
CA TYR A 20 8.34 7.48 -14.62
C TYR A 20 7.38 6.38 -15.08
N LEU A 21 6.39 6.01 -14.26
CA LEU A 21 5.31 5.10 -14.65
C LEU A 21 4.51 5.69 -15.82
N LYS A 22 4.11 6.95 -15.72
CA LYS A 22 3.41 7.66 -16.82
C LYS A 22 4.27 7.73 -18.08
N LYS A 23 5.56 8.05 -17.94
CA LYS A 23 6.51 8.12 -19.07
C LYS A 23 6.69 6.77 -19.76
N ALA A 24 6.60 5.66 -19.01
CA ALA A 24 6.62 4.31 -19.53
C ALA A 24 5.27 3.84 -20.12
N GLY A 25 4.24 4.69 -20.10
CA GLY A 25 2.91 4.36 -20.62
C GLY A 25 2.06 3.50 -19.68
N VAL A 26 2.42 3.40 -18.40
CA VAL A 26 1.66 2.63 -17.41
C VAL A 26 0.38 3.37 -17.04
N GLU A 27 -0.77 2.70 -17.16
CA GLU A 27 -2.06 3.22 -16.70
C GLU A 27 -2.25 3.01 -15.20
N LEU A 28 -2.43 4.10 -14.45
CA LEU A 28 -2.75 4.07 -13.03
C LEU A 28 -4.25 4.23 -12.81
N ILE A 29 -4.84 3.26 -12.10
CA ILE A 29 -6.27 3.22 -11.80
C ILE A 29 -6.46 3.28 -10.28
N ASN A 30 -6.70 4.46 -9.73
CA ASN A 30 -7.05 4.66 -8.32
C ASN A 30 -8.58 4.53 -8.11
N TYR A 31 -9.02 4.51 -6.84
CA TYR A 31 -10.42 4.33 -6.50
C TYR A 31 -11.05 3.09 -7.19
N ALA A 32 -10.28 2.02 -7.23
CA ALA A 32 -10.68 0.77 -7.86
C ALA A 32 -10.54 -0.41 -6.90
N LYS A 33 -11.29 -1.47 -7.19
CA LYS A 33 -11.25 -2.75 -6.52
C LYS A 33 -11.33 -3.85 -7.56
N VAL A 34 -10.39 -4.80 -7.52
CA VAL A 34 -10.49 -6.06 -8.27
C VAL A 34 -11.55 -6.94 -7.62
N VAL A 35 -12.50 -7.45 -8.41
CA VAL A 35 -13.63 -8.26 -7.94
C VAL A 35 -13.42 -9.73 -8.25
N SER A 36 -13.07 -10.04 -9.50
CA SER A 36 -12.87 -11.40 -9.98
C SER A 36 -11.82 -11.43 -11.09
N LEU A 37 -11.33 -12.64 -11.35
CA LEU A 37 -10.39 -12.98 -12.39
C LEU A 37 -10.95 -14.20 -13.12
N ASP A 38 -11.08 -14.10 -14.43
CA ASP A 38 -11.51 -15.20 -15.28
C ASP A 38 -10.78 -15.17 -16.63
N ASP A 39 -11.24 -15.99 -17.57
CA ASP A 39 -10.65 -16.11 -18.90
C ASP A 39 -10.81 -14.84 -19.77
N GLU A 40 -11.76 -13.95 -19.45
CA GLU A 40 -11.94 -12.66 -20.14
C GLU A 40 -10.98 -11.58 -19.61
N GLY A 41 -10.53 -11.74 -18.37
CA GLY A 41 -9.45 -10.95 -17.76
C GLY A 41 -9.72 -10.56 -16.31
N VAL A 42 -9.30 -9.35 -15.94
CA VAL A 42 -9.43 -8.81 -14.59
C VAL A 42 -10.67 -7.92 -14.51
N HIS A 43 -11.65 -8.29 -13.69
CA HIS A 43 -12.84 -7.47 -13.45
C HIS A 43 -12.59 -6.49 -12.31
N VAL A 44 -12.81 -5.22 -12.60
CA VAL A 44 -12.53 -4.11 -11.70
C VAL A 44 -13.75 -3.23 -11.57
N ILE A 45 -14.16 -2.95 -10.33
CA ILE A 45 -15.08 -1.85 -10.04
C ILE A 45 -14.25 -0.61 -9.77
N ARG A 46 -14.53 0.48 -10.50
CA ARG A 46 -13.87 1.78 -10.34
C ARG A 46 -14.90 2.87 -10.09
N ASN A 47 -14.63 3.74 -9.13
CA ASN A 47 -15.38 4.99 -8.99
C ASN A 47 -14.92 5.99 -10.05
N VAL A 48 -15.85 6.49 -10.86
CA VAL A 48 -15.60 7.44 -11.96
C VAL A 48 -16.22 8.81 -11.71
N SER A 49 -16.65 9.10 -10.48
CA SER A 49 -17.22 10.38 -10.11
C SER A 49 -16.20 11.53 -10.30
N LYS A 50 -16.70 12.75 -10.58
CA LYS A 50 -15.85 13.92 -10.83
C LYS A 50 -14.92 14.30 -9.66
N GLY A 51 -15.22 13.85 -8.44
CA GLY A 51 -14.42 14.11 -7.25
C GLY A 51 -13.22 13.17 -7.08
N VAL A 52 -13.10 12.13 -7.91
CA VAL A 52 -11.99 11.18 -7.85
C VAL A 52 -10.70 11.90 -8.29
N PRO A 53 -9.65 11.88 -7.45
CA PRO A 53 -8.39 12.56 -7.78
C PRO A 53 -7.71 11.88 -8.98
N ASP A 54 -7.07 12.67 -9.84
CA ASP A 54 -6.21 12.13 -10.90
C ASP A 54 -4.94 11.51 -10.29
N PRO A 55 -4.66 10.21 -10.52
CA PRO A 55 -3.50 9.54 -9.95
C PRO A 55 -2.16 10.12 -10.41
N TYR A 56 -2.10 10.81 -11.56
CA TYR A 56 -0.89 11.45 -12.08
C TYR A 56 -0.64 12.85 -11.50
N VAL A 57 -1.58 13.39 -10.73
CA VAL A 57 -1.41 14.66 -10.02
C VAL A 57 -0.59 14.41 -8.75
N THR A 58 0.70 14.76 -8.80
CA THR A 58 1.69 14.46 -7.75
C THR A 58 2.16 15.66 -6.95
N TRP A 59 1.91 16.88 -7.44
CA TRP A 59 2.32 18.13 -6.79
C TRP A 59 1.50 18.46 -5.53
N GLN A 60 0.28 17.93 -5.42
CA GLN A 60 -0.54 18.08 -4.23
C GLN A 60 -0.06 17.11 -3.14
N PRO A 61 0.29 17.59 -1.93
CA PRO A 61 0.65 16.72 -0.83
C PRO A 61 -0.54 15.86 -0.41
N VAL A 62 -0.28 14.58 -0.16
CA VAL A 62 -1.26 13.68 0.44
C VAL A 62 -1.30 13.99 1.93
N LEU A 63 -2.44 14.52 2.39
CA LEU A 63 -2.60 14.85 3.79
C LEU A 63 -2.68 13.57 4.64
N PRO A 64 -2.12 13.59 5.86
CA PRO A 64 -2.36 12.56 6.86
C PRO A 64 -3.86 12.34 7.12
N LYS A 65 -4.25 11.11 7.43
CA LYS A 65 -5.66 10.74 7.70
C LYS A 65 -6.32 11.53 8.82
N ASN A 66 -5.52 12.08 9.74
CA ASN A 66 -6.00 12.89 10.86
C ASN A 66 -6.18 14.38 10.54
N ILE A 67 -5.92 14.82 9.30
CA ILE A 67 -6.09 16.20 8.86
C ILE A 67 -7.21 16.26 7.81
N GLU A 68 -8.35 16.80 8.21
CA GLU A 68 -9.46 17.02 7.28
C GLU A 68 -9.15 18.15 6.31
N ASN A 69 -9.44 17.93 5.02
CA ASN A 69 -9.36 18.98 4.01
C ASN A 69 -10.78 19.47 3.66
N PRO A 70 -11.21 20.64 4.17
CA PRO A 70 -12.54 21.17 3.88
C PRO A 70 -12.73 21.56 2.40
N LEU A 71 -11.64 21.71 1.64
CA LEU A 71 -11.65 22.06 0.22
C LEU A 71 -11.55 20.84 -0.71
N ALA A 72 -11.51 19.63 -0.15
CA ALA A 72 -11.46 18.42 -0.97
C ALA A 72 -12.76 18.29 -1.79
N PRO A 73 -12.66 17.94 -3.09
CA PRO A 73 -13.83 17.62 -3.89
C PRO A 73 -14.64 16.51 -3.21
N LYS A 74 -15.97 16.66 -3.18
CA LYS A 74 -16.85 15.60 -2.70
C LYS A 74 -16.81 14.44 -3.70
N ILE A 75 -16.52 13.25 -3.20
CA ILE A 75 -16.51 12.03 -4.00
C ILE A 75 -17.95 11.51 -4.07
N GLY A 76 -18.44 11.29 -5.29
CA GLY A 76 -19.76 10.70 -5.52
C GLY A 76 -19.71 9.18 -5.51
N ASN A 77 -20.87 8.53 -5.66
CA ASN A 77 -21.00 7.06 -5.67
C ASN A 77 -21.23 6.51 -7.09
N ASP A 78 -20.50 7.04 -8.07
CA ASP A 78 -20.60 6.60 -9.46
C ASP A 78 -19.62 5.45 -9.71
N GLU A 79 -20.06 4.22 -9.47
CA GLU A 79 -19.26 3.01 -9.71
C GLU A 79 -19.50 2.46 -11.11
N LYS A 80 -18.41 2.04 -11.77
CA LYS A 80 -18.45 1.41 -13.09
C LYS A 80 -17.60 0.15 -13.10
N GLU A 81 -18.14 -0.90 -13.68
CA GLU A 81 -17.41 -2.13 -13.97
C GLU A 81 -16.59 -2.00 -15.25
N ILE A 82 -15.35 -2.48 -15.19
CA ILE A 82 -14.37 -2.45 -16.27
C ILE A 82 -13.69 -3.81 -16.29
N THR A 83 -13.58 -4.41 -17.48
CA THR A 83 -12.79 -5.63 -17.70
C THR A 83 -11.47 -5.25 -18.35
N LEU A 84 -10.36 -5.61 -17.71
CA LEU A 84 -9.01 -5.38 -18.22
C LEU A 84 -8.44 -6.70 -18.73
N LYS A 85 -8.12 -6.75 -20.04
CA LYS A 85 -7.42 -7.90 -20.62
C LYS A 85 -5.97 -7.90 -20.16
N ALA A 86 -5.50 -9.03 -19.63
CA ALA A 86 -4.13 -9.19 -19.17
C ALA A 86 -3.68 -10.64 -19.34
N ASP A 87 -2.48 -10.85 -19.87
CA ASP A 87 -1.86 -12.19 -19.98
C ASP A 87 -1.21 -12.63 -18.66
N LEU A 88 -0.89 -11.68 -17.78
CA LEU A 88 -0.26 -11.89 -16.48
C LEU A 88 -0.85 -10.93 -15.44
N VAL A 89 -1.19 -11.47 -14.27
CA VAL A 89 -1.65 -10.69 -13.12
C VAL A 89 -0.66 -10.86 -11.98
N VAL A 90 -0.11 -9.74 -11.52
CA VAL A 90 0.86 -9.70 -10.40
C VAL A 90 0.18 -9.09 -9.18
N PHE A 91 0.08 -9.86 -8.10
CA PHE A 91 -0.47 -9.38 -6.83
C PHE A 91 0.62 -8.73 -5.98
N ALA A 92 0.60 -7.41 -5.91
CA ALA A 92 1.45 -6.61 -5.03
C ALA A 92 0.66 -6.04 -3.84
N THR A 93 -0.07 -6.89 -3.13
CA THR A 93 -1.01 -6.50 -2.06
C THR A 93 -0.38 -6.41 -0.66
N GLY A 94 0.95 -6.50 -0.57
CA GLY A 94 1.71 -6.53 0.68
C GLY A 94 2.15 -7.94 1.08
N ALA A 95 2.70 -8.06 2.28
CA ALA A 95 3.21 -9.31 2.85
C ALA A 95 2.57 -9.59 4.21
N LYS A 96 2.52 -10.87 4.59
CA LYS A 96 2.16 -11.30 5.94
C LYS A 96 3.45 -11.56 6.73
N PRO A 97 3.60 -11.06 7.96
CA PRO A 97 4.71 -11.42 8.83
C PRO A 97 4.80 -12.94 9.03
N ASP A 98 6.02 -13.46 9.09
CA ASP A 98 6.31 -14.84 9.47
C ASP A 98 6.95 -14.84 10.85
N ASP A 99 6.12 -15.10 11.87
CA ASP A 99 6.47 -15.14 13.29
C ASP A 99 6.52 -16.57 13.85
N SER A 100 6.50 -17.58 12.97
CA SER A 100 6.46 -19.00 13.33
C SER A 100 7.61 -19.40 14.26
N LEU A 101 8.85 -19.09 13.86
CA LEU A 101 10.06 -19.38 14.64
C LEU A 101 10.03 -18.74 16.04
N PHE A 102 9.51 -17.51 16.14
CA PHE A 102 9.41 -16.81 17.42
C PHE A 102 8.46 -17.54 18.38
N TYR A 103 7.30 -17.97 17.89
CA TYR A 103 6.33 -18.71 18.71
C TYR A 103 6.82 -20.12 19.07
N GLU A 104 7.52 -20.81 18.16
CA GLU A 104 8.16 -22.10 18.46
C GLU A 104 9.23 -21.97 19.56
N ALA A 105 10.10 -20.96 19.45
CA ALA A 105 11.11 -20.64 20.45
C ALA A 105 10.49 -20.31 21.81
N GLN A 106 9.39 -19.56 21.82
CA GLN A 106 8.65 -19.20 23.02
C GLN A 106 8.02 -20.44 23.68
N ALA A 107 7.37 -21.31 22.89
CA ALA A 107 6.77 -22.55 23.37
C ALA A 107 7.84 -23.48 23.98
N GLY A 108 9.01 -23.57 23.34
CA GLY A 108 10.15 -24.35 23.81
C GLY A 108 10.93 -23.72 24.98
N ARG A 109 10.65 -22.46 25.35
CA ARG A 109 11.38 -21.69 26.38
C ARG A 109 12.91 -21.75 26.18
N ILE A 110 13.36 -21.61 24.94
CA ILE A 110 14.78 -21.85 24.57
C ILE A 110 15.75 -20.82 25.16
N ALA A 111 15.25 -19.67 25.63
CA ALA A 111 16.02 -18.61 26.26
C ALA A 111 15.17 -17.89 27.32
N PRO A 112 15.80 -17.20 28.30
CA PRO A 112 15.08 -16.39 29.29
C PRO A 112 14.28 -15.24 28.69
N GLU A 113 14.78 -14.65 27.60
CA GLU A 113 14.16 -13.53 26.89
C GLU A 113 14.23 -13.76 25.37
N LEU A 114 13.15 -13.41 24.68
CA LEU A 114 13.01 -13.50 23.22
C LEU A 114 12.33 -12.24 22.71
N TYR A 115 12.80 -11.70 21.58
CA TYR A 115 12.25 -10.51 20.95
C TYR A 115 11.98 -10.76 19.47
N ASN A 116 10.75 -10.51 19.03
CA ASN A 116 10.39 -10.49 17.60
C ASN A 116 10.49 -9.04 17.09
N ILE A 117 11.32 -8.80 16.08
CA ILE A 117 11.54 -7.46 15.51
C ILE A 117 11.60 -7.50 13.98
N GLY A 118 11.43 -6.33 13.35
CA GLY A 118 11.45 -6.20 11.89
C GLY A 118 10.21 -6.79 11.23
N ASP A 119 10.36 -7.23 9.99
CA ASP A 119 9.22 -7.69 9.17
C ASP A 119 8.59 -8.99 9.69
N SER A 120 9.36 -9.78 10.46
CA SER A 120 8.86 -10.95 11.20
C SER A 120 7.81 -10.57 12.27
N PHE A 121 7.85 -9.35 12.80
CA PHE A 121 6.85 -8.84 13.74
C PHE A 121 5.78 -8.01 13.05
N ALA A 122 6.21 -7.02 12.27
CA ALA A 122 5.32 -6.12 11.54
C ALA A 122 5.99 -5.69 10.24
N GLY A 123 5.46 -6.16 9.11
CA GLY A 123 5.94 -5.77 7.79
C GLY A 123 5.91 -4.25 7.60
N GLY A 124 7.04 -3.70 7.15
CA GLY A 124 7.19 -2.26 6.97
C GLY A 124 8.18 -1.90 5.87
N ARG A 125 8.76 -0.70 5.94
CA ARG A 125 9.93 -0.37 5.11
C ARG A 125 11.18 -0.69 5.91
N VAL A 126 12.32 -0.68 5.23
CA VAL A 126 13.64 -0.89 5.83
C VAL A 126 13.89 0.07 7.02
N LEU A 127 13.33 1.28 6.96
CA LEU A 127 13.44 2.25 8.06
C LEU A 127 12.73 1.77 9.34
N GLU A 128 11.55 1.16 9.24
CA GLU A 128 10.85 0.61 10.40
C GLU A 128 11.63 -0.57 11.01
N ALA A 129 12.18 -1.46 10.18
CA ALA A 129 12.99 -2.58 10.66
C ALA A 129 14.26 -2.12 11.40
N THR A 130 14.98 -1.14 10.83
CA THR A 130 16.19 -0.59 11.46
C THR A 130 15.88 0.17 12.76
N ARG A 131 14.77 0.92 12.80
CA ARG A 131 14.32 1.58 14.04
C ARG A 131 13.89 0.60 15.12
N ALA A 132 13.22 -0.50 14.75
CA ALA A 132 12.86 -1.55 15.70
C ALA A 132 14.10 -2.16 16.37
N ALA A 133 15.13 -2.48 15.57
CA ALA A 133 16.40 -2.99 16.07
C ALA A 133 17.11 -1.96 16.97
N TYR A 134 17.21 -0.70 16.52
CA TYR A 134 17.84 0.37 17.31
C TYR A 134 17.12 0.60 18.64
N ALA A 135 15.79 0.68 18.64
CA ALA A 135 14.99 0.90 19.84
C ALA A 135 15.11 -0.24 20.85
N LEU A 136 15.21 -1.48 20.38
CA LEU A 136 15.49 -2.63 21.26
C LEU A 136 16.91 -2.55 21.81
N GLY A 137 17.89 -2.28 20.95
CA GLY A 137 19.31 -2.24 21.33
C GLY A 137 19.66 -1.16 22.36
N ILE A 138 18.94 -0.03 22.40
CA ILE A 138 19.12 1.01 23.43
C ILE A 138 18.36 0.72 24.73
N LYS A 139 17.43 -0.22 24.72
CA LYS A 139 16.58 -0.56 25.87
C LYS A 139 17.20 -1.68 26.71
N LEU A 140 17.92 -2.61 26.06
CA LEU A 140 18.71 -3.66 26.69
C LEU A 140 19.98 -3.08 27.34
#